data_AF-A0A3D0ZZX5-F1
#
_entry.id   AF-A0A3D0ZZX5-F1
#
_cell.length_a   1.000
_cell.length_b   1.000
_cell.length_c   1.000
_cell.angle_alpha   90.00
_cell.angle_beta   90.00
_cell.angle_gamma   90.00
#
_symmetry.space_group_name_H-M   'P 1'
#
loop_
_entity.id
_entity.type
_entity.pdbx_description
1 polymer ?
#
loop_
_entity_poly.entity_id
_entity_poly.type
_entity_poly.pdbx_seq_one_letter_code
_entity_poly.pdbx_strand_id
1 'polypeptide(L)'
;MNKSKSNVWTTLRDQATEALENEKRKLHAMIAEIDHAQKTIEELSIIKADYHPDKLASSDKSGSVGQIQRNWNFVTNIVDAIRKTTEQTLLLKKKEREFQQKCKKLELEVQKYETLENRALTKYRRAEALKDSKADDEIAASFWLRTKID
;
A
#
# COMPACT_ATOMS: atom_id res chain seq x y z
N MET A 1 -28.23 0.00 -24.81
CA MET A 1 -28.10 -0.09 -23.34
C MET A 1 -26.72 -0.59 -22.82
N ASN A 2 -25.66 -0.73 -23.64
CA ASN A 2 -24.36 -1.28 -23.16
C ASN A 2 -23.27 -0.24 -22.81
N LYS A 3 -23.32 0.99 -23.33
CA LYS A 3 -22.33 2.05 -22.98
C LYS A 3 -22.41 2.48 -21.51
N SER A 4 -23.61 2.53 -20.93
CA SER A 4 -23.80 2.96 -19.54
C SER A 4 -23.21 1.97 -18.53
N LYS A 5 -23.29 0.66 -18.77
CA LYS A 5 -22.71 -0.37 -17.88
C LYS A 5 -21.19 -0.42 -17.96
N SER A 6 -20.59 -0.15 -19.13
CA SER A 6 -19.13 -0.04 -19.27
C SER A 6 -18.61 1.14 -18.45
N ASN A 7 -19.31 2.29 -18.49
CA ASN A 7 -18.95 3.47 -17.70
C ASN A 7 -19.01 3.22 -16.18
N VAL A 8 -19.93 2.37 -15.71
CA VAL A 8 -20.02 2.05 -14.26
C VAL A 8 -18.79 1.25 -13.80
N TRP A 9 -18.36 0.25 -14.57
CA TRP A 9 -17.20 -0.56 -14.19
C TRP A 9 -15.89 0.24 -14.25
N THR A 10 -15.74 1.12 -15.25
CA THR A 10 -14.59 2.02 -15.30
C THR A 10 -14.56 2.96 -14.11
N THR A 11 -15.68 3.59 -13.75
CA THR A 11 -15.73 4.49 -12.58
C THR A 11 -15.40 3.76 -11.28
N LEU A 12 -15.95 2.56 -11.08
CA LEU A 12 -15.67 1.77 -9.87
C LEU A 12 -14.20 1.31 -9.83
N ARG A 13 -13.62 0.93 -10.98
CA ARG A 13 -12.19 0.61 -11.10
C ARG A 13 -11.35 1.83 -10.74
N ASP A 14 -11.64 2.98 -11.33
CA ASP A 14 -10.86 4.21 -11.11
C ASP A 14 -10.91 4.66 -9.64
N GLN A 15 -12.08 4.56 -9.00
CA GLN A 15 -12.23 4.81 -7.55
C GLN A 15 -11.42 3.82 -6.70
N ALA A 16 -11.47 2.52 -7.04
CA ALA A 16 -10.70 1.50 -6.32
C ALA A 16 -9.18 1.69 -6.51
N THR A 17 -8.75 2.10 -7.70
CA THR A 17 -7.35 2.42 -8.00
C THR A 17 -6.87 3.64 -7.21
N GLU A 18 -7.66 4.73 -7.18
CA GLU A 18 -7.31 5.92 -6.40
C GLU A 18 -7.21 5.60 -4.89
N ALA A 19 -8.18 4.83 -4.37
CA ALA A 19 -8.15 4.36 -2.99
C ALA A 19 -6.91 3.48 -2.73
N LEU A 20 -6.56 2.59 -3.65
CA LEU A 20 -5.37 1.74 -3.55
C LEU A 20 -4.08 2.57 -3.52
N GLU A 21 -3.95 3.56 -4.38
CA GLU A 21 -2.79 4.45 -4.40
C GLU A 21 -2.65 5.27 -3.10
N ASN A 22 -3.77 5.73 -2.55
CA ASN A 22 -3.78 6.42 -1.27
C ASN A 22 -3.32 5.51 -0.12
N GLU A 23 -3.84 4.28 -0.05
CA GLU A 23 -3.42 3.32 0.98
C GLU A 23 -1.96 2.87 0.78
N LYS A 24 -1.48 2.72 -0.45
CA LYS A 24 -0.05 2.46 -0.75
C LYS A 24 0.85 3.59 -0.28
N ARG A 25 0.45 4.85 -0.46
CA ARG A 25 1.18 6.01 0.07
C ARG A 25 1.26 5.98 1.60
N LYS A 26 0.16 5.67 2.29
CA LYS A 26 0.13 5.51 3.75
C LYS A 26 1.01 4.36 4.23
N LEU A 27 0.99 3.24 3.51
CA LEU A 27 1.85 2.09 3.80
C LEU A 27 3.33 2.45 3.69
N HIS A 28 3.74 3.14 2.62
CA HIS A 28 5.13 3.59 2.46
C HIS A 28 5.56 4.55 3.57
N ALA A 29 4.70 5.50 3.95
CA ALA A 29 4.98 6.41 5.06
C ALA A 29 5.18 5.65 6.38
N MET A 30 4.32 4.66 6.64
CA MET A 30 4.42 3.81 7.83
C MET A 30 5.70 2.97 7.85
N ILE A 31 6.09 2.38 6.71
CA ILE A 31 7.36 1.64 6.60
C ILE A 31 8.55 2.55 6.89
N ALA A 32 8.56 3.76 6.33
CA ALA A 32 9.62 4.73 6.59
C ALA A 32 9.70 5.14 8.07
N GLU A 33 8.56 5.30 8.74
CA GLU A 33 8.49 5.59 10.18
C GLU A 33 9.03 4.43 11.02
N ILE A 34 8.70 3.19 10.66
CA ILE A 34 9.23 1.97 11.30
C ILE A 34 10.75 1.89 11.13
N ASP A 35 11.27 2.15 9.93
CA ASP A 35 12.70 2.12 9.64
C ASP A 35 13.44 3.20 10.44
N HIS A 36 12.86 4.40 10.53
CA HIS A 36 13.41 5.46 11.37
C HIS A 36 13.45 5.04 12.84
N ALA A 37 12.36 4.49 13.39
CA ALA A 37 12.32 4.04 14.78
C ALA A 37 13.35 2.94 15.07
N GLN A 38 13.57 2.01 14.12
CA GLN A 38 14.58 0.97 14.23
C GLN A 38 16.00 1.55 14.26
N LYS A 39 16.31 2.51 13.37
CA LYS A 39 17.60 3.22 13.39
C LYS A 39 17.82 3.96 14.71
N THR A 40 16.80 4.63 15.24
CA THR A 40 16.90 5.30 16.55
C THR A 40 17.19 4.31 17.67
N ILE A 41 16.57 3.12 17.66
CA ILE A 41 16.86 2.07 18.65
C ILE A 41 18.31 1.60 18.53
N GLU A 42 18.82 1.43 17.31
CA GLU A 42 20.20 1.02 17.04
C GLU A 42 21.20 2.08 17.54
N GLU A 43 21.00 3.35 17.19
CA GLU A 43 21.81 4.48 17.65
C GLU A 43 21.82 4.58 19.18
N LEU A 44 20.65 4.51 19.83
CA LEU A 44 20.56 4.51 21.30
C LEU A 44 21.27 3.30 21.92
N SER A 45 21.23 2.14 21.26
CA SER A 45 21.91 0.93 21.73
C SER A 45 23.43 1.07 21.64
N ILE A 46 23.94 1.69 20.57
CA ILE A 46 25.36 2.03 20.42
C ILE A 46 25.80 3.00 21.52
N ILE A 47 25.06 4.10 21.71
CA ILE A 47 25.36 5.09 22.76
C ILE A 47 25.39 4.42 24.14
N LYS A 48 24.44 3.52 24.43
CA LYS A 48 24.42 2.76 25.68
C LYS A 48 25.64 1.84 25.81
N ALA A 49 26.04 1.16 24.74
CA ALA A 49 27.16 0.23 24.76
C ALA A 49 28.50 0.95 24.98
N ASP A 50 28.68 2.11 24.35
CA ASP A 50 29.90 2.91 24.43
C ASP A 50 30.00 3.70 25.74
N TYR A 51 28.85 4.01 26.36
CA TYR A 51 28.81 4.74 27.62
C TYR A 51 29.05 3.81 28.81
N HIS A 52 30.22 3.97 29.43
CA HIS A 52 30.65 3.19 30.60
C HIS A 52 30.76 4.08 31.85
N PRO A 53 29.69 4.19 32.67
CA PRO A 53 29.69 5.01 33.88
C PRO A 53 30.83 4.66 34.84
N ASP A 54 31.17 3.38 34.95
CA ASP A 54 32.19 2.85 35.86
C ASP A 54 33.61 3.25 35.44
N LYS A 55 33.85 3.46 34.13
CA LYS A 55 35.14 3.92 33.60
C LYS A 55 35.32 5.44 33.70
N LEU A 56 34.23 6.18 33.94
CA LEU A 56 34.24 7.64 34.10
C LEU A 56 34.50 8.07 35.55
N ALA A 57 34.37 7.16 36.52
CA ALA A 57 34.56 7.44 37.94
C ALA A 57 36.02 7.33 38.43
N SER A 58 36.94 6.86 37.58
CA SER A 58 38.26 6.34 38.00
C SER A 58 39.49 7.16 37.58
N SER A 59 39.33 8.42 37.16
CA SER A 59 40.45 9.34 36.93
C SER A 59 40.61 10.29 38.13
N ASP A 60 41.47 9.90 39.08
CA ASP A 60 42.08 10.69 40.17
C ASP A 60 41.22 11.46 41.17
N LYS A 61 39.89 11.50 41.03
CA LYS A 61 38.99 12.11 42.01
C LYS A 61 37.79 11.21 42.19
N SER A 62 37.53 10.84 43.45
CA SER A 62 36.21 10.39 43.91
C SER A 62 35.15 11.27 43.25
N GLY A 63 34.50 10.74 42.22
CA GLY A 63 33.42 11.44 41.55
C GLY A 63 32.36 11.75 42.60
N SER A 64 31.93 13.02 42.70
CA SER A 64 30.86 13.39 43.61
C SER A 64 29.68 12.44 43.42
N VAL A 65 29.01 12.03 44.50
CA VAL A 65 27.82 11.16 44.45
C VAL A 65 26.81 11.65 43.41
N GLY A 66 26.65 12.98 43.24
CA GLY A 66 25.78 13.56 42.23
C GLY A 66 26.25 13.38 40.77
N GLN A 67 27.54 13.18 40.51
CA GLN A 67 28.07 12.86 39.19
C GLN A 67 27.85 11.38 38.85
N ILE A 68 28.08 10.48 39.82
CA ILE A 68 27.76 9.06 39.68
C ILE A 68 26.26 8.88 39.41
N GLN A 69 25.41 9.54 40.18
CA GLN A 69 23.96 9.49 40.01
C GLN A 69 23.51 10.00 38.63
N ARG A 70 24.09 11.10 38.13
CA ARG A 70 23.78 11.61 36.79
C ARG A 70 24.17 10.63 35.67
N ASN A 71 25.34 10.01 35.77
CA ASN A 71 25.80 9.04 34.77
C ASN A 71 24.92 7.79 34.74
N TRP A 72 24.51 7.28 35.90
CA TRP A 72 23.57 6.16 35.98
C TRP A 72 22.18 6.54 35.47
N ASN A 73 21.68 7.73 35.83
CA ASN A 73 20.39 8.23 35.31
C ASN A 73 20.40 8.35 33.78
N PHE A 74 21.52 8.76 33.17
CA PHE A 74 21.66 8.82 31.72
C PHE A 74 21.47 7.44 31.07
N VAL A 75 22.14 6.41 31.58
CA VAL A 75 21.99 5.02 31.08
C VAL A 75 20.56 4.53 31.25
N THR A 76 19.95 4.75 32.42
CA THR A 76 18.55 4.37 32.66
C THR A 76 17.59 5.07 31.69
N ASN A 77 17.80 6.37 31.42
CA ASN A 77 17.00 7.12 30.46
C ASN A 77 17.14 6.57 29.03
N ILE A 78 18.33 6.13 28.61
CA ILE A 78 18.52 5.49 27.30
C ILE A 78 17.77 4.15 27.26
N VAL A 79 17.85 3.33 28.31
CA VAL A 79 17.12 2.06 28.38
C VAL A 79 15.61 2.29 28.27
N ASP A 80 15.09 3.28 28.99
CA ASP A 80 13.67 3.64 28.91
C ASP A 80 13.28 4.20 27.53
N ALA A 81 14.15 4.99 26.89
CA ALA A 81 13.92 5.47 25.54
C ALA A 81 13.87 4.31 24.53
N ILE A 82 14.83 3.38 24.58
CA ILE A 82 14.84 2.16 23.74
C ILE A 82 13.54 1.37 23.94
N ARG A 83 13.12 1.17 25.20
CA ARG A 83 11.89 0.44 25.52
C ARG A 83 10.67 1.12 24.91
N LYS A 84 10.49 2.43 25.13
CA LYS A 84 9.36 3.21 24.58
C LYS A 84 9.35 3.20 23.05
N THR A 85 10.50 3.37 22.41
CA THR A 85 10.61 3.34 20.94
C THR A 85 10.30 1.93 20.40
N THR A 86 10.68 0.88 21.13
CA THR A 86 10.35 -0.51 20.77
C THR A 86 8.83 -0.75 20.88
N GLU A 87 8.20 -0.30 21.95
CA GLU A 87 6.75 -0.35 22.13
C GLU A 87 6.01 0.40 21.01
N GLN A 88 6.47 1.60 20.65
CA GLN A 88 5.94 2.36 19.50
C GLN A 88 6.11 1.60 18.18
N THR A 89 7.29 1.02 17.93
CA THR A 89 7.57 0.23 16.72
C THR A 89 6.61 -0.95 16.57
N LEU A 90 6.26 -1.62 17.66
CA LEU A 90 5.27 -2.72 17.64
C LEU A 90 3.87 -2.22 17.23
N LEU A 91 3.45 -1.06 17.71
CA LEU A 91 2.18 -0.44 17.33
C LEU A 91 2.18 -0.03 15.85
N LEU A 92 3.28 0.54 15.36
CA LEU A 92 3.45 0.89 13.96
C LEU A 92 3.39 -0.36 13.06
N LYS A 93 4.11 -1.44 13.41
CA LYS A 93 4.05 -2.73 12.70
C LYS A 93 2.64 -3.33 12.65
N LYS A 94 1.84 -3.15 13.71
CA LYS A 94 0.44 -3.58 13.70
C LYS A 94 -0.37 -2.80 12.65
N LYS A 95 -0.23 -1.48 12.62
CA LYS A 95 -0.91 -0.62 11.62
C LYS A 95 -0.42 -0.88 10.20
N GLU A 96 0.88 -1.14 10.01
CA GLU A 96 1.47 -1.55 8.73
C GLU A 96 0.75 -2.78 8.16
N ARG A 97 0.55 -3.83 8.98
CA ARG A 97 -0.20 -5.03 8.57
C ARG A 97 -1.63 -4.72 8.19
N GLU A 98 -2.30 -3.83 8.92
CA GLU A 98 -3.66 -3.39 8.59
C GLU A 98 -3.71 -2.69 7.22
N PHE A 99 -2.73 -1.81 6.93
CA PHE A 99 -2.60 -1.18 5.62
C PHE A 99 -2.31 -2.19 4.51
N GLN A 100 -1.40 -3.13 4.72
CA GLN A 100 -1.11 -4.21 3.76
C GLN A 100 -2.36 -5.01 3.41
N GLN A 101 -3.17 -5.36 4.42
CA GLN A 101 -4.43 -6.07 4.19
C GLN A 101 -5.44 -5.23 3.39
N LYS A 102 -5.55 -3.93 3.68
CA LYS A 102 -6.41 -3.01 2.90
C LYS A 102 -5.96 -2.90 1.46
N CYS A 103 -4.66 -2.71 1.21
CA CYS A 103 -4.09 -2.70 -0.13
C CYS A 103 -4.42 -3.98 -0.89
N LYS A 104 -4.21 -5.15 -0.28
CA LYS A 104 -4.52 -6.44 -0.90
C LYS A 104 -6.01 -6.59 -1.26
N LYS A 105 -6.91 -6.10 -0.41
CA LYS A 105 -8.36 -6.11 -0.71
C LYS A 105 -8.70 -5.21 -1.89
N LEU A 106 -8.14 -4.00 -1.91
CA LEU A 106 -8.36 -3.05 -3.01
C LEU A 106 -7.77 -3.55 -4.33
N GLU A 107 -6.61 -4.21 -4.31
CA GLU A 107 -6.04 -4.87 -5.50
C GLU A 107 -6.97 -5.92 -6.09
N LEU A 108 -7.61 -6.75 -5.24
CA LEU A 108 -8.60 -7.72 -5.68
C LEU A 108 -9.86 -7.04 -6.25
N GLU A 109 -10.28 -5.91 -5.68
CA GLU A 109 -11.42 -5.13 -6.21
C GLU A 109 -11.11 -4.52 -7.57
N VAL A 110 -9.92 -3.93 -7.75
CA VAL A 110 -9.47 -3.40 -9.05
C VAL A 110 -9.49 -4.51 -10.11
N GLN A 111 -8.87 -5.67 -9.82
CA GLN A 111 -8.87 -6.82 -10.74
C GLN A 111 -10.28 -7.31 -11.07
N LYS A 112 -11.18 -7.32 -10.09
CA LYS A 112 -12.58 -7.69 -10.30
C LYS A 112 -13.26 -6.73 -11.28
N TYR A 113 -13.09 -5.42 -11.09
CA TYR A 113 -13.71 -4.42 -11.97
C TYR A 113 -13.12 -4.45 -13.38
N GLU A 114 -11.80 -4.62 -13.52
CA GLU A 114 -11.15 -4.82 -14.82
C GLU A 114 -11.70 -6.06 -15.56
N THR A 115 -11.89 -7.16 -14.83
CA THR A 115 -12.45 -8.39 -15.41
C THR A 115 -13.88 -8.18 -15.90
N LEU A 116 -14.70 -7.46 -15.12
CA LEU A 116 -16.08 -7.14 -15.48
C LEU A 116 -16.19 -6.19 -16.67
N GLU A 117 -15.32 -5.18 -16.71
CA GLU A 117 -15.18 -4.26 -17.84
C GLU A 117 -14.81 -5.01 -19.13
N ASN A 118 -13.76 -5.83 -19.09
CA ASN A 118 -13.32 -6.64 -20.22
C ASN A 118 -14.41 -7.58 -20.73
N ARG A 119 -15.17 -8.20 -19.83
CA ARG A 119 -16.32 -9.04 -20.18
C ARG A 119 -17.44 -8.22 -20.84
N ALA A 120 -17.71 -7.00 -20.35
CA ALA A 120 -18.71 -6.11 -20.94
C ALA A 120 -18.30 -5.66 -22.35
N LEU A 121 -17.03 -5.27 -22.55
CA LEU A 121 -16.46 -4.90 -23.84
C LEU A 121 -16.51 -6.06 -24.84
N THR A 122 -16.16 -7.27 -24.41
CA THR A 122 -16.19 -8.46 -25.27
C THR A 122 -17.61 -8.77 -25.73
N LYS A 123 -18.60 -8.70 -24.82
CA LYS A 123 -20.01 -8.89 -25.18
C LYS A 123 -20.50 -7.82 -26.15
N TYR A 124 -20.07 -6.57 -25.95
CA TYR A 124 -20.42 -5.46 -26.83
C TYR A 124 -19.88 -5.68 -28.25
N ARG A 125 -18.58 -5.97 -28.39
CA ARG A 125 -17.94 -6.24 -29.69
C ARG A 125 -18.60 -7.41 -30.43
N ARG A 126 -18.92 -8.50 -29.72
CA ARG A 126 -19.64 -9.64 -30.32
C ARG A 126 -21.03 -9.24 -30.81
N ALA A 127 -21.74 -8.40 -30.07
CA ALA A 127 -23.07 -7.95 -30.45
C ALA A 127 -23.04 -6.98 -31.64
N GLU A 128 -22.01 -6.14 -31.77
CA GLU A 128 -21.79 -5.31 -32.97
C GLU A 128 -21.46 -6.19 -34.18
N ALA A 129 -20.49 -7.11 -34.07
CA ALA A 129 -20.13 -8.01 -35.17
C ALA A 129 -21.32 -8.84 -35.69
N LEU A 130 -22.21 -9.28 -34.80
CA LEU A 130 -23.44 -9.98 -35.19
C LEU A 130 -24.45 -9.09 -35.91
N LYS A 131 -24.48 -7.77 -35.63
CA LYS A 131 -25.33 -6.82 -36.35
C LYS A 131 -24.77 -6.53 -37.73
N ASP A 132 -23.46 -6.33 -37.81
CA ASP A 132 -22.77 -6.06 -39.08
C ASP A 132 -22.92 -7.26 -40.02
N SER A 133 -22.66 -8.48 -39.53
CA SER A 133 -22.86 -9.71 -40.31
C SER A 133 -24.31 -9.89 -40.80
N LYS A 134 -25.31 -9.56 -39.96
CA LYS A 134 -26.72 -9.62 -40.40
C LYS A 134 -27.04 -8.59 -41.47
N ALA A 135 -26.49 -7.38 -41.34
CA ALA A 135 -26.67 -6.34 -42.34
C ALA A 135 -26.05 -6.75 -43.68
N ASP A 136 -24.86 -7.36 -43.65
CA ASP A 136 -24.20 -7.90 -44.85
C ASP A 136 -25.03 -9.02 -45.50
N ASP A 137 -25.55 -9.95 -44.70
CA ASP A 137 -26.42 -11.03 -45.19
C ASP A 137 -27.72 -10.47 -45.82
N GLU A 138 -28.34 -9.46 -45.21
CA GLU A 138 -29.54 -8.79 -45.73
C GLU A 138 -29.27 -8.06 -47.06
N ILE A 139 -28.12 -7.39 -47.18
CA ILE A 139 -27.67 -6.74 -48.42
C ILE A 139 -27.44 -7.78 -49.51
N ALA A 140 -26.72 -8.86 -49.20
CA ALA A 140 -26.43 -9.94 -50.15
C ALA A 140 -27.71 -10.64 -50.64
N ALA A 141 -28.63 -10.96 -49.72
CA ALA A 141 -29.93 -11.55 -50.06
C ALA A 141 -30.77 -10.60 -50.94
N SER A 142 -30.81 -9.31 -50.60
CA SER A 142 -31.52 -8.29 -51.39
C SER A 142 -30.95 -8.14 -52.80
N PHE A 143 -29.62 -8.16 -52.93
CA PHE A 143 -28.92 -8.10 -54.21
C PHE A 143 -29.22 -9.33 -55.08
N TRP A 144 -29.19 -10.53 -54.48
CA TRP A 144 -29.48 -11.78 -55.18
C TRP A 144 -30.94 -11.84 -55.68
N LEU A 145 -31.88 -11.39 -54.86
CA LEU A 145 -33.29 -11.31 -55.27
C LEU A 145 -33.50 -10.36 -56.46
N ARG A 146 -32.80 -9.22 -56.49
CA ARG A 146 -32.89 -8.28 -57.61
C ARG A 146 -32.30 -8.85 -58.92
N THR A 147 -31.17 -9.52 -58.83
CA THR A 147 -30.48 -10.09 -60.00
C THR A 147 -31.16 -11.34 -60.57
N LYS A 148 -32.09 -11.97 -59.84
CA LYS A 148 -32.88 -13.12 -60.29
C LYS A 148 -34.21 -12.77 -60.97
N ILE A 149 -34.65 -11.51 -60.87
CA ILE A 149 -35.94 -11.04 -61.41
C ILE A 149 -35.78 -10.46 -62.83
N ASP A 150 -34.54 -10.22 -63.27
CA ASP A 150 -34.17 -10.01 -64.68
C ASP A 150 -33.83 -11.35 -65.37
#